data_AF-A0A2E9D6C0-F1
#
_entry.id   AF-A0A2E9D6C0-F1
#
_cell.length_a   1.000
_cell.length_b   1.000
_cell.length_c   1.000
_cell.angle_alpha   90.00
_cell.angle_beta   90.00
_cell.angle_gamma   90.00
#
_symmetry.space_group_name_H-M   'P 1'
#
loop_
_entity.id
_entity.type
_entity.pdbx_description
1 polymer ?
#
loop_
_entity_poly.entity_id
_entity_poly.type
_entity_poly.pdbx_seq_one_letter_code
_entity_poly.pdbx_strand_id
1 'polypeptide(L)' 'MLNFLQDPETNAWRKHYNDVRPHSSLGYLSPTQSAKQAA' A
#
# COMPACT_ATOMS: atom_id res chain seq x y z
N MET A 1 18.62 -8.73 12.64
CA MET A 1 17.85 -8.26 11.47
C MET A 1 16.46 -8.85 11.58
N LEU A 2 15.46 -8.10 12.05
CA LEU A 2 14.08 -8.59 12.10
C LEU A 2 13.55 -8.67 10.67
N ASN A 3 13.26 -9.88 10.20
CA ASN A 3 12.88 -10.13 8.82
C ASN A 3 11.36 -9.92 8.65
N PHE A 4 10.91 -8.67 8.77
CA PHE A 4 9.50 -8.27 8.64
C PHE A 4 8.88 -8.55 7.26
N LEU A 5 9.69 -9.00 6.30
CA LEU A 5 9.26 -9.40 4.96
C LEU A 5 8.66 -10.81 4.93
N GLN A 6 8.88 -11.64 5.97
CA GLN A 6 8.38 -13.02 6.02
C GLN A 6 7.10 -13.17 6.84
N ASP A 7 6.64 -12.12 7.52
CA ASP A 7 5.42 -12.18 8.32
C ASP A 7 4.16 -12.09 7.42
N PRO A 8 3.32 -13.13 7.37
CA PRO A 8 2.15 -13.16 6.49
C PRO A 8 1.13 -12.08 6.80
N GLU A 9 0.97 -11.72 8.09
CA GLU A 9 0.04 -10.68 8.53
C GLU A 9 0.48 -9.30 8.03
N THR A 10 1.77 -8.98 8.18
CA THR A 10 2.36 -7.74 7.67
C THR A 10 2.25 -7.66 6.15
N ASN A 11 2.46 -8.78 5.44
CA ASN A 11 2.28 -8.84 3.98
C ASN A 11 0.83 -8.59 3.57
N ALA A 12 -0.13 -9.22 4.25
CA ALA A 12 -1.55 -9.01 4.01
C ALA A 12 -1.97 -7.56 4.26
N TRP A 13 -1.51 -6.97 5.37
CA TRP A 13 -1.76 -5.57 5.69
C TRP A 13 -1.17 -4.64 4.64
N ARG A 14 0.09 -4.84 4.21
CA ARG A 14 0.72 -4.03 3.16
C ARG A 14 -0.05 -4.08 1.85
N LYS A 15 -0.50 -5.27 1.44
CA LYS A 15 -1.33 -5.43 0.24
C LYS A 15 -2.63 -4.64 0.36
N HIS A 16 -3.35 -4.80 1.48
CA HIS A 16 -4.60 -4.08 1.71
C HIS A 16 -4.39 -2.56 1.71
N TYR A 17 -3.38 -2.07 2.43
CA TYR A 17 -3.03 -0.66 2.49
C TYR A 17 -2.81 -0.06 1.10
N ASN A 18 -2.01 -0.72 0.27
CA ASN A 18 -1.66 -0.23 -1.07
C ASN A 18 -2.86 -0.23 -2.03
N ASP A 19 -3.76 -1.21 -1.90
CA ASP A 19 -4.86 -1.38 -2.85
C ASP A 19 -6.08 -0.52 -2.52
N VAL A 20 -6.48 -0.44 -1.25
CA VAL A 20 -7.81 0.10 -0.90
C VAL A 20 -7.80 1.38 -0.09
N ARG A 21 -6.68 1.80 0.52
CA ARG A 21 -6.69 2.88 1.50
C ARG A 21 -6.50 4.24 0.82
N PRO A 22 -7.52 5.12 0.77
CA PRO A 22 -7.37 6.44 0.18
C PRO A 22 -6.52 7.34 1.09
N HIS A 23 -5.72 8.21 0.47
CA HIS A 23 -4.89 9.19 1.18
C HIS A 23 -5.16 10.59 0.64
N SER A 24 -5.44 11.54 1.53
CA SER A 24 -5.67 12.94 1.14
C SER A 24 -4.45 13.56 0.44
N SER A 25 -3.24 13.16 0.82
CA SER A 25 -1.99 13.56 0.16
C SER A 25 -1.84 13.03 -1.28
N LEU A 26 -2.58 11.99 -1.63
CA LEU A 26 -2.64 11.42 -2.99
C LEU A 26 -3.92 11.84 -3.72
N GLY A 27 -4.60 12.90 -3.29
CA GLY A 27 -5.87 13.32 -3.88
C GLY A 27 -7.02 12.33 -3.63
N TYR A 28 -7.02 11.67 -2.47
CA TYR A 28 -7.95 10.61 -2.09
C TYR A 28 -7.83 9.31 -2.90
N LEU A 29 -6.68 9.07 -3.53
CA LEU A 29 -6.36 7.82 -4.20
C LEU A 29 -5.60 6.87 -3.26
N SER A 30 -5.69 5.57 -3.56
CA SER A 30 -4.80 4.58 -2.94
C SER A 30 -3.39 4.65 -3.56
N PRO A 31 -2.35 4.14 -2.85
CA PRO A 31 -0.99 4.10 -3.39
C PRO A 31 -0.91 3.45 -4.77
N THR A 32 -1.59 2.32 -4.98
CA THR A 32 -1.65 1.62 -6.27
C THR A 32 -2.31 2.48 -7.36
N GLN A 33 -3.38 3.20 -7.03
CA GLN A 33 -4.07 4.08 -7.99
C GLN A 33 -3.20 5.28 -8.39
N SER A 34 -2.55 5.91 -7.41
CA SER A 34 -1.64 7.03 -7.66
C SER A 34 -0.44 6.60 -8.53
N ALA A 35 0.16 5.44 -8.24
CA ALA A 35 1.26 4.90 -9.06
C ALA A 35 0.84 4.64 -10.52
N LYS A 36 -0.40 4.17 -10.76
CA LYS A 36 -0.92 3.97 -12.12
C LYS A 36 -1.11 5.26 -12.90
N GLN A 37 -1.34 6.39 -12.24
CA GLN A 37 -1.49 7.70 -12.89
C GLN A 37 -0.14 8.36 -13.22
N ALA A 38 0.92 7.95 -12.53
CA ALA A 38 2.27 8.50 -12.72
C ALA A 38 3.08 7.78 -13.81
N ALA A 39 2.55 6.70 -14.38
CA ALA A 39 3.15 5.91 -15.46
C ALA A 39 2.67 6.40 -16.84
#